data_AF-A0A401LEN9-F1
#
_entry.id   AF-A0A401LEN9-F1
#
_cell.length_a   1.000
_cell.length_b   1.000
_cell.length_c   1.000
_cell.angle_alpha   90.00
_cell.angle_beta   90.00
_cell.angle_gamma   90.00
#
_symmetry.space_group_name_H-M   'P 1'
#
loop_
_entity.id
_entity.type
_entity.pdbx_description
1 polymer ?
#
loop_
_entity_poly.entity_id
_entity_poly.type
_entity_poly.pdbx_seq_one_letter_code
_entity_poly.pdbx_strand_id
1 'polypeptide(L)'
;MPGPHFKLHAPGDSFSFVHPMNGTEYTLTVQALEPQTMEQELPGSEQWLYPMHLTAMCYTVFPEQGKDISIYDCAESDKPIKIARNTEPFAPEAQNGMVYFGTVVCETDDAEKELHTIYSSLHFEPVTDDVEWCVIFHLKQFEEESFLLI
;
A
#
# COMPACT_ATOMS: atom_id res chain seq x y z
N MET A 1 -1.72 16.11 -2.46
CA MET A 1 -1.02 16.95 -1.47
C MET A 1 -0.64 16.08 -0.28
N PRO A 2 0.60 16.09 0.20
CA PRO A 2 1.02 15.31 1.36
C PRO A 2 0.28 15.76 2.62
N GLY A 3 -0.19 14.80 3.40
CA GLY A 3 -0.87 14.97 4.68
C GLY A 3 -0.02 14.48 5.85
N PRO A 4 -0.63 14.24 7.01
CA PRO A 4 0.09 13.77 8.19
C PRO A 4 0.60 12.34 8.00
N HIS A 5 1.69 12.06 8.70
CA HIS A 5 2.25 10.72 8.83
C HIS A 5 1.80 10.11 10.15
N PHE A 6 1.68 8.78 10.19
CA PHE A 6 1.25 8.05 11.36
C PHE A 6 1.84 6.64 11.40
N LYS A 7 1.84 6.05 12.60
CA LYS A 7 2.24 4.67 12.86
C LYS A 7 1.15 4.01 13.69
N LEU A 8 0.83 2.77 13.36
CA LEU A 8 -0.17 1.96 14.04
C LEU A 8 0.46 0.61 14.34
N HIS A 9 0.13 0.04 15.49
CA HIS A 9 0.78 -1.13 16.02
C HIS A 9 -0.11 -2.36 15.98
N ALA A 10 -1.41 -2.18 16.24
CA ALA A 10 -2.35 -3.29 16.41
C ALA A 10 -3.74 -3.01 15.80
N PRO A 11 -4.50 -4.08 15.50
CA PRO A 11 -5.93 -3.97 15.22
C PRO A 11 -6.68 -3.21 16.32
N GLY A 12 -7.57 -2.32 15.93
CA GLY A 12 -8.29 -1.41 16.83
C GLY A 12 -7.60 -0.07 17.05
N ASP A 13 -6.33 0.09 16.68
CA ASP A 13 -5.68 1.40 16.71
C ASP A 13 -6.40 2.36 15.74
N SER A 14 -6.41 3.63 16.11
CA SER A 14 -7.07 4.66 15.31
C SER A 14 -6.19 5.90 15.15
N PHE A 15 -6.41 6.59 14.04
CA PHE A 15 -5.71 7.82 13.70
C PHE A 15 -6.68 8.83 13.10
N SER A 16 -6.74 10.02 13.68
CA SER A 16 -7.62 11.09 13.20
C SER A 16 -6.82 12.19 12.49
N PHE A 17 -7.37 12.69 11.38
CA PHE A 17 -6.76 13.75 10.58
C PHE A 17 -7.84 14.63 9.96
N VAL A 18 -7.50 15.87 9.65
CA VAL A 18 -8.44 16.85 9.09
C VAL A 18 -8.09 17.13 7.63
N HIS A 19 -9.08 17.09 6.76
CA HIS A 19 -8.90 17.41 5.36
C HIS A 19 -8.72 18.92 5.17
N PRO A 20 -7.61 19.35 4.55
CA PRO A 20 -7.13 20.73 4.65
C PRO A 20 -7.97 21.76 3.89
N MET A 21 -8.81 21.34 2.92
CA MET A 21 -9.64 22.27 2.14
C MET A 21 -11.08 22.41 2.64
N ASN A 22 -11.67 21.34 3.16
CA ASN A 22 -13.08 21.32 3.55
C ASN A 22 -13.25 21.24 5.09
N GLY A 23 -12.17 21.02 5.85
CA GLY A 23 -12.20 20.93 7.31
C GLY A 23 -12.83 19.64 7.84
N THR A 24 -13.13 18.67 6.99
CA THR A 24 -13.72 17.39 7.41
C THR A 24 -12.71 16.61 8.24
N GLU A 25 -13.09 16.23 9.46
CA GLU A 25 -12.31 15.33 10.30
C GLU A 25 -12.60 13.89 9.91
N TYR A 26 -11.55 13.14 9.63
CA TYR A 26 -11.57 11.71 9.33
C TYR A 26 -10.90 10.94 10.45
N THR A 27 -11.40 9.74 10.71
CA THR A 27 -10.83 8.78 11.64
C THR A 27 -10.63 7.47 10.91
N LEU A 28 -9.38 7.06 10.78
CA LEU A 28 -9.00 5.73 10.33
C LEU A 28 -9.00 4.79 11.53
N THR A 29 -9.48 3.57 11.34
CA THR A 29 -9.42 2.49 12.34
C THR A 29 -8.90 1.22 11.71
N VAL A 30 -7.86 0.64 12.30
CA VAL A 30 -7.25 -0.61 11.83
C VAL A 30 -8.17 -1.78 12.17
N GLN A 31 -8.44 -2.61 11.16
CA GLN A 31 -9.19 -3.86 11.31
C GLN A 31 -8.24 -5.06 11.35
N ALA A 32 -7.18 -5.03 10.53
CA ALA A 32 -6.12 -6.03 10.57
C ALA A 32 -4.79 -5.38 10.19
N LEU A 33 -3.70 -5.85 10.79
CA LEU A 33 -2.34 -5.44 10.46
C LEU A 33 -1.45 -6.68 10.54
N GLU A 34 -1.02 -7.17 9.38
CA GLU A 34 -0.39 -8.49 9.28
C GLU A 34 0.90 -8.43 8.44
N PRO A 35 2.04 -8.84 9.00
CA PRO A 35 3.23 -9.13 8.22
C PRO A 35 2.96 -10.30 7.26
N GLN A 36 3.31 -10.14 5.99
CA GLN A 36 3.23 -11.18 4.98
C GLN A 36 4.60 -11.45 4.36
N THR A 37 4.81 -12.72 4.01
CA THR A 37 5.94 -13.15 3.20
C THR A 37 5.40 -13.70 1.89
N MET A 38 5.85 -13.12 0.78
CA MET A 38 5.48 -13.55 -0.56
C MET A 38 6.19 -14.85 -0.92
N GLU A 39 5.47 -15.74 -1.59
CA GLU A 39 6.07 -16.93 -2.19
C GLU A 39 6.35 -16.67 -3.66
N GLN A 40 7.59 -16.88 -4.07
CA GLN A 40 8.00 -16.75 -5.46
C GLN A 40 7.95 -18.12 -6.15
N GLU A 41 7.06 -18.26 -7.13
CA GLU A 41 7.03 -19.42 -8.03
C GLU A 41 7.45 -19.00 -9.44
N LEU A 42 8.76 -19.06 -9.75
CA LEU A 42 9.25 -18.68 -11.08
C LEU A 42 10.38 -19.55 -11.61
N PRO A 43 10.26 -20.11 -12.83
CA PRO A 43 11.40 -20.60 -13.60
C PRO A 43 12.25 -19.41 -14.08
N GLY A 44 13.54 -19.39 -13.76
CA GLY A 44 14.49 -18.38 -14.26
C GLY A 44 14.75 -17.18 -13.34
N SER A 45 14.09 -17.11 -12.17
CA SER A 45 14.40 -16.12 -11.13
C SER A 45 15.74 -16.37 -10.41
N GLU A 46 16.45 -17.46 -10.72
CA GLU A 46 17.78 -17.79 -10.16
C GLU A 46 18.83 -16.69 -10.35
N GLN A 47 18.59 -15.74 -11.24
CA GLN A 47 19.49 -14.62 -11.50
C GLN A 47 19.29 -13.43 -10.56
N TRP A 48 18.16 -13.35 -9.86
CA TRP A 48 17.75 -12.20 -9.08
C TRP A 48 17.18 -12.60 -7.72
N LEU A 49 17.68 -11.98 -6.67
CA LEU A 49 17.09 -12.03 -5.34
C LEU A 49 16.10 -10.86 -5.21
N TYR A 50 14.85 -11.17 -4.91
CA TYR A 50 13.78 -10.18 -4.74
C TYR A 50 13.40 -10.02 -3.26
N PRO A 51 13.03 -8.81 -2.83
CA PRO A 51 12.42 -8.63 -1.50
C PRO A 51 11.03 -9.28 -1.49
N MET A 52 10.69 -9.92 -0.37
CA MET A 52 9.47 -10.73 -0.25
C MET A 52 8.66 -10.42 1.02
N HIS A 53 9.17 -9.60 1.92
CA HIS A 53 8.48 -9.26 3.17
C HIS A 53 7.76 -7.92 3.02
N LEU A 54 6.52 -7.86 3.48
CA LEU A 54 5.74 -6.63 3.57
C LEU A 54 4.77 -6.71 4.76
N THR A 55 4.12 -5.61 5.07
CA THR A 55 2.99 -5.56 6.01
C THR A 55 1.75 -5.12 5.26
N ALA A 56 0.66 -5.85 5.45
CA ALA A 56 -0.63 -5.50 4.89
C ALA A 56 -1.52 -4.93 5.99
N MET A 57 -2.21 -3.83 5.69
CA MET A 57 -3.13 -3.16 6.61
C MET A 57 -4.53 -3.14 6.00
N CYS A 58 -5.49 -3.65 6.76
CA CYS A 58 -6.90 -3.41 6.53
C CYS A 58 -7.43 -2.36 7.49
N TYR A 59 -8.23 -1.44 6.97
CA TYR A 59 -8.76 -0.34 7.75
C TYR A 59 -10.11 0.13 7.23
N THR A 60 -10.83 0.83 8.10
CA THR A 60 -12.03 1.59 7.77
C THR A 60 -11.75 3.07 7.99
N VAL A 61 -12.41 3.96 7.24
CA VAL A 61 -12.35 5.41 7.46
C VAL A 61 -13.75 5.97 7.66
N PHE A 62 -13.89 6.83 8.65
CA PHE A 62 -15.13 7.55 8.94
C PHE A 62 -14.90 9.06 9.04
N PRO A 63 -15.74 9.92 8.43
CA PRO A 63 -16.83 9.56 7.52
C PRO A 63 -16.30 8.89 6.25
N GLU A 64 -17.17 8.18 5.55
CA GLU A 64 -16.80 7.46 4.33
C GLU A 64 -16.11 8.40 3.34
N GLN A 65 -14.96 7.96 2.85
CA GLN A 65 -14.12 8.73 1.94
C GLN A 65 -14.48 8.37 0.50
N GLY A 66 -14.64 9.38 -0.36
CA GLY A 66 -14.68 9.16 -1.80
C GLY A 66 -13.28 8.90 -2.34
N LYS A 67 -12.97 9.48 -3.51
CA LYS A 67 -11.63 9.39 -4.12
C LYS A 67 -10.65 10.48 -3.65
N ASP A 68 -10.97 11.14 -2.55
CA ASP A 68 -10.30 12.38 -2.13
C ASP A 68 -9.08 12.12 -1.24
N ILE A 69 -8.93 10.89 -0.72
CA ILE A 69 -7.85 10.51 0.19
C ILE A 69 -7.25 9.17 -0.26
N SER A 70 -5.94 9.02 -0.09
CA SER A 70 -5.23 7.75 -0.24
C SER A 70 -4.14 7.63 0.81
N ILE A 71 -3.71 6.41 1.10
CA ILE A 71 -2.71 6.13 2.13
C ILE A 71 -1.58 5.33 1.49
N TYR A 72 -0.35 5.74 1.77
CA TYR A 72 0.86 5.11 1.23
C TYR A 72 1.87 4.87 2.33
N ASP A 73 2.70 3.86 2.16
CA ASP A 73 3.91 3.69 2.95
C ASP A 73 4.92 4.80 2.61
N CYS A 74 5.58 5.33 3.63
CA CYS A 74 6.66 6.30 3.51
C CYS A 74 8.01 5.67 3.10
N ALA A 75 8.19 4.37 3.33
CA ALA A 75 9.43 3.67 3.01
C ALA A 75 9.58 3.42 1.50
N GLU A 76 10.82 3.43 1.00
CA GLU A 76 11.14 2.95 -0.35
C GLU A 76 11.27 1.42 -0.32
N SER A 77 10.72 0.76 -1.34
CA SER A 77 10.91 -0.67 -1.54
C SER A 77 12.38 -0.99 -1.81
N ASP A 78 12.84 -2.10 -1.24
CA ASP A 78 14.15 -2.66 -1.57
C ASP A 78 14.22 -2.99 -3.07
N LYS A 79 15.40 -2.80 -3.65
CA LYS A 79 15.63 -3.08 -5.08
C LYS A 79 16.12 -4.51 -5.25
N PRO A 80 15.61 -5.27 -6.23
CA PRO A 80 16.10 -6.61 -6.53
C PRO A 80 17.61 -6.63 -6.77
N ILE A 81 18.29 -7.67 -6.26
CA ILE A 81 19.74 -7.82 -6.35
C ILE A 81 20.07 -8.89 -7.38
N LYS A 82 20.91 -8.58 -8.37
CA LYS A 82 21.38 -9.56 -9.35
C LYS A 82 22.42 -10.48 -8.72
N ILE A 83 22.14 -11.78 -8.64
CA ILE A 83 23.00 -12.78 -7.99
C ILE A 83 23.72 -13.71 -8.98
N ALA A 84 23.22 -13.85 -10.21
CA ALA A 84 23.93 -14.59 -11.26
C ALA A 84 24.46 -13.66 -12.36
N ARG A 85 25.69 -13.93 -12.82
CA ARG A 85 26.23 -13.30 -14.02
C ARG A 85 25.71 -14.06 -15.23
N ASN A 86 25.12 -13.34 -16.17
CA ASN A 86 24.72 -13.91 -17.44
C ASN A 86 26.00 -14.32 -18.19
N THR A 87 26.26 -15.62 -18.31
CA THR A 87 27.41 -16.13 -19.08
C THR A 87 27.18 -16.02 -20.58
N GLU A 88 25.95 -15.73 -21.00
CA GLU A 88 25.55 -15.57 -22.40
C GLU A 88 25.39 -14.07 -22.74
N PRO A 89 26.21 -13.48 -23.63
CA PRO A 89 26.21 -12.05 -23.95
C PRO A 89 24.92 -11.55 -24.64
N PHE A 90 24.00 -12.44 -24.99
CA PHE A 90 22.74 -12.12 -25.69
C PHE A 90 21.47 -12.63 -25.00
N ALA A 91 21.58 -13.16 -23.77
CA ALA A 91 20.38 -13.62 -23.06
C ALA A 91 19.54 -12.43 -22.58
N PRO A 92 18.20 -12.50 -22.70
CA PRO A 92 17.30 -11.40 -22.33
C PRO A 92 17.44 -11.07 -20.84
N GLU A 93 17.60 -9.78 -20.54
CA GLU A 93 17.81 -9.31 -19.16
C GLU A 93 16.51 -9.20 -18.36
N ALA A 94 15.35 -9.12 -19.03
CA ALA A 94 14.04 -9.05 -18.41
C ALA A 94 13.28 -10.37 -18.60
N GLN A 95 12.92 -11.00 -17.49
CA GLN A 95 11.95 -12.09 -17.44
C GLN A 95 10.75 -11.62 -16.62
N ASN A 96 9.54 -11.85 -17.12
CA ASN A 96 8.34 -11.52 -16.38
C ASN A 96 8.15 -12.52 -15.24
N GLY A 97 8.18 -12.00 -14.02
CA GLY A 97 7.83 -12.73 -12.82
C GLY A 97 6.38 -12.52 -12.41
N MET A 98 5.75 -13.55 -11.85
CA MET A 98 4.47 -13.47 -11.15
C MET A 98 4.75 -13.82 -9.70
N VAL A 99 4.20 -13.03 -8.79
CA VAL A 99 4.34 -13.27 -7.36
C VAL A 99 2.96 -13.28 -6.73
N TYR A 100 2.76 -14.18 -5.78
CA TYR A 100 1.53 -14.32 -5.03
C TYR A 100 1.66 -13.64 -3.67
N PHE A 101 0.62 -12.90 -3.30
CA PHE A 101 0.45 -12.31 -1.98
C PHE A 101 -0.56 -13.14 -1.19
N GLY A 102 -0.36 -13.21 0.13
CA GLY A 102 -1.40 -13.74 1.02
C GLY A 102 -2.64 -12.84 0.96
N THR A 103 -3.83 -13.41 1.04
CA THR A 103 -5.03 -12.61 1.27
C THR A 103 -5.07 -12.21 2.74
N VAL A 104 -5.10 -10.91 3.04
CA VAL A 104 -5.45 -10.47 4.40
C VAL A 104 -6.94 -10.73 4.59
N VAL A 105 -7.30 -11.53 5.58
CA VAL A 105 -8.70 -11.75 5.93
C VAL A 105 -9.13 -10.61 6.85
N CYS A 106 -10.06 -9.79 6.37
CA CYS A 106 -10.53 -8.62 7.08
C CYS A 106 -12.04 -8.71 7.22
N GLU A 107 -12.50 -8.81 8.46
CA GLU A 107 -13.91 -8.83 8.81
C GLU A 107 -14.22 -7.56 9.60
N THR A 108 -15.31 -6.89 9.23
CA THR A 108 -15.90 -5.81 10.02
C THR A 108 -17.28 -6.28 10.46
N ASP A 109 -17.61 -6.08 11.73
CA ASP A 109 -18.97 -6.32 12.25
C ASP A 109 -20.00 -5.33 11.68
N ASP A 110 -19.53 -4.26 11.03
CA ASP A 110 -20.31 -3.17 10.50
C ASP A 110 -20.35 -3.24 8.96
N ALA A 111 -21.43 -3.82 8.44
CA ALA A 111 -21.62 -4.04 7.01
C ALA A 111 -21.76 -2.74 6.18
N GLU A 112 -21.97 -1.60 6.84
CA GLU A 112 -22.04 -0.30 6.18
C GLU A 112 -20.66 0.36 6.03
N LYS A 113 -19.62 -0.12 6.73
CA LYS A 113 -18.27 0.42 6.62
C LYS A 113 -17.49 -0.24 5.48
N GLU A 114 -17.05 0.57 4.52
CA GLU A 114 -16.15 0.12 3.47
C GLU A 114 -14.79 -0.29 4.06
N LEU A 115 -14.37 -1.53 3.77
CA LEU A 115 -13.05 -2.03 4.11
C LEU A 115 -12.06 -1.68 3.01
N HIS A 116 -10.92 -1.13 3.41
CA HIS A 116 -9.81 -0.85 2.51
C HIS A 116 -8.60 -1.67 2.90
N THR A 117 -7.81 -2.10 1.90
CA THR A 117 -6.57 -2.83 2.10
C THR A 117 -5.42 -2.12 1.39
N ILE A 118 -4.32 -1.90 2.10
CA ILE A 118 -3.08 -1.37 1.57
C ILE A 118 -1.88 -2.23 2.01
N TYR A 119 -0.78 -2.10 1.27
CA TYR A 119 0.44 -2.88 1.49
C TYR A 119 1.63 -1.93 1.67
N SER A 120 2.55 -2.30 2.54
CA SER A 120 3.82 -1.60 2.71
C SER A 120 4.74 -1.86 1.51
N SER A 121 5.83 -1.11 1.46
CA SER A 121 6.98 -1.40 0.62
C SER A 121 7.56 -2.78 0.92
N LEU A 122 8.22 -3.37 -0.10
CA LEU A 122 8.83 -4.70 0.00
C LEU A 122 10.23 -4.62 0.59
N HIS A 123 10.53 -5.57 1.47
CA HIS A 123 11.81 -5.70 2.14
C HIS A 123 12.41 -7.10 2.02
N PHE A 124 13.75 -7.19 2.03
CA PHE A 124 14.46 -8.47 2.08
C PHE A 124 14.32 -9.16 3.44
N GLU A 125 14.20 -8.39 4.52
CA GLU A 125 14.00 -8.89 5.87
C GLU A 125 12.62 -8.47 6.38
N PRO A 126 11.99 -9.24 7.30
CA PRO A 126 10.76 -8.84 7.94
C PRO A 126 10.93 -7.48 8.65
N VAL A 127 9.97 -6.57 8.41
CA VAL A 127 9.93 -5.29 9.12
C VAL A 127 9.54 -5.56 10.58
N THR A 128 10.39 -5.13 11.51
CA THR A 128 10.18 -5.34 12.96
C THR A 128 9.61 -4.12 13.67
N ASP A 129 9.76 -2.94 13.07
CA ASP A 129 9.21 -1.68 13.54
C ASP A 129 7.83 -1.40 12.92
N ASP A 130 7.04 -0.53 13.55
CA ASP A 130 5.76 -0.09 12.98
C ASP A 130 5.98 0.69 11.68
N VAL A 131 5.25 0.29 10.63
CA VAL A 131 5.27 0.94 9.31
C VAL A 131 4.78 2.37 9.44
N GLU A 132 5.50 3.30 8.82
CA GLU A 132 5.10 4.70 8.74
C GLU A 132 4.24 4.93 7.50
N TRP A 133 2.99 5.28 7.72
CA TRP A 133 2.03 5.56 6.66
C TRP A 133 1.85 7.07 6.51
N CYS A 134 1.58 7.53 5.30
CA CYS A 134 1.22 8.91 4.99
C CYS A 134 -0.15 9.01 4.33
N VAL A 135 -0.93 10.00 4.79
CA VAL A 135 -2.17 10.39 4.12
C VAL A 135 -1.83 11.29 2.93
N ILE A 136 -2.45 11.04 1.77
CA ILE A 136 -2.36 11.86 0.57
C ILE A 136 -3.75 12.36 0.20
N PHE A 137 -3.90 13.68 0.11
CA PHE A 137 -5.14 14.32 -0.32
C PHE A 137 -5.15 14.54 -1.83
N HIS A 138 -6.18 14.04 -2.52
CA HIS A 138 -6.45 14.27 -3.93
C HIS A 138 -7.33 15.50 -4.08
N LEU A 139 -6.69 16.63 -4.38
CA LEU A 139 -7.40 17.90 -4.56
C LEU A 139 -7.85 18.03 -6.01
N LYS A 140 -9.16 18.01 -6.26
CA LYS A 140 -9.70 18.49 -7.54
C LYS A 140 -9.57 20.02 -7.57
N GLN A 141 -8.70 20.53 -8.45
CA GLN A 141 -8.49 21.97 -8.62
C GLN A 141 -9.61 22.66 -9.41
N PHE A 142 -10.45 21.94 -10.14
CA PHE A 142 -11.53 22.48 -10.95
C PHE A 142 -12.77 21.60 -10.89
N GLU A 143 -13.95 22.21 -10.95
CA GLU A 143 -15.20 21.48 -11.18
C GLU A 143 -15.22 20.94 -12.62
N GLU A 144 -15.86 19.78 -12.80
CA GLU A 144 -16.01 19.13 -14.10
C GLU A 144 -17.06 19.91 -14.91
N GLU A 145 -16.63 20.97 -15.60
CA GLU A 145 -17.53 21.76 -16.43
C GLU A 145 -17.90 20.98 -17.70
N SER A 146 -19.21 20.76 -17.87
CA SER A 146 -19.77 20.16 -19.08
C SER A 146 -20.06 21.27 -20.09
N PHE A 147 -19.23 21.39 -21.12
CA PHE A 147 -19.47 22.35 -22.20
C PHE A 147 -20.37 21.71 -23.26
N LEU A 148 -21.44 22.41 -23.65
CA LEU A 148 -22.17 22.08 -24.88
C LEU A 148 -21.38 22.63 -26.06
N LEU A 149 -20.95 21.74 -26.97
CA LEU A 149 -20.42 22.16 -28.27
C LEU A 149 -21.57 22.78 -29.09
N ILE A 150 -21.41 24.04 -29.47
CA ILE A 150 -22.30 24.79 -30.37
C ILE A 150 -21.92 24.48 -31.82
#